data_AF-A0A353DJT5-F1
#
_entry.id   AF-A0A353DJT5-F1
#
_cell.length_a   1.000
_cell.length_b   1.000
_cell.length_c   1.000
_cell.angle_alpha   90.00
_cell.angle_beta   90.00
_cell.angle_gamma   90.00
#
_symmetry.space_group_name_H-M   'P 1'
#
loop_
_entity.id
_entity.type
_entity.pdbx_description
1 polymer ?
#
loop_
_entity_poly.entity_id
_entity_poly.type
_entity_poly.pdbx_seq_one_letter_code
_entity_poly.pdbx_strand_id
1 'polypeptide(L)'
;VVVLESEAPADSDNDGMLDSYERAFGLIVGIDDSALDPDQDGHSNLQESWAYTGPFDPNSRLRITEITISNGMVDLDFTTVAGIVYRLEASTNLIDWSPVDGVSLTAVTTNWSFSLPKPAEDTYWRVVTGP
;
A
#
# COMPACT_ATOMS: atom_id res chain seq x y z
N VAL A 1 30.17 8.33 23.51
CA VAL A 1 28.73 8.18 23.23
C VAL A 1 28.61 7.97 21.74
N VAL A 2 28.34 6.75 21.28
CA VAL A 2 28.06 6.49 19.86
C VAL A 2 26.58 6.79 19.70
N VAL A 3 26.26 7.92 19.09
CA VAL A 3 24.90 8.20 18.65
C VAL A 3 24.73 7.37 17.39
N LEU A 4 23.91 6.32 17.47
CA LEU A 4 23.41 5.64 16.27
C LEU A 4 22.36 6.57 15.67
N GLU A 5 22.81 7.59 14.95
CA GLU A 5 21.92 8.32 14.06
C GLU A 5 21.57 7.31 12.97
N SER A 6 20.31 6.85 12.97
CA SER A 6 19.76 6.13 11.83
C SER A 6 19.84 7.10 10.65
N GLU A 7 20.84 6.94 9.79
CA GLU A 7 20.91 7.65 8.52
C GLU A 7 19.53 7.55 7.85
N ALA A 8 18.97 8.68 7.43
CA ALA A 8 17.72 8.65 6.69
C ALA A 8 17.90 7.74 5.47
N PRO A 9 16.89 6.94 5.10
CA PRO A 9 16.95 6.16 3.87
C PRO A 9 17.32 7.08 2.69
N ALA A 10 18.25 6.63 1.85
CA ALA A 10 18.72 7.42 0.72
C ALA A 10 17.63 7.57 -0.35
N ASP A 11 17.50 8.79 -0.84
CA ASP A 11 16.66 9.25 -1.95
C ASP A 11 17.54 10.24 -2.75
N SER A 12 18.18 9.74 -3.80
CA SER A 12 19.29 10.41 -4.47
C SER A 12 18.86 11.59 -5.35
N ASP A 13 17.64 11.57 -5.88
CA ASP A 13 17.05 12.63 -6.72
C ASP A 13 15.99 13.46 -5.98
N ASN A 14 15.58 13.06 -4.78
CA ASN A 14 14.55 13.70 -3.96
C ASN A 14 13.17 13.66 -4.62
N ASP A 15 12.85 12.59 -5.34
CA ASP A 15 11.55 12.39 -5.97
C ASP A 15 10.52 11.71 -5.04
N GLY A 16 10.95 11.31 -3.84
CA GLY A 16 10.13 10.68 -2.82
C GLY A 16 10.13 9.15 -2.90
N MET A 17 10.85 8.55 -3.84
CA MET A 17 11.16 7.13 -3.88
C MET A 17 12.52 6.88 -3.21
N LEU A 18 12.64 5.77 -2.49
CA LEU A 18 13.92 5.40 -1.89
C LEU A 18 14.82 4.72 -2.92
N ASP A 19 16.12 5.00 -2.91
CA ASP A 19 17.11 4.31 -3.74
C ASP A 19 17.01 2.78 -3.61
N SER A 20 16.60 2.29 -2.43
CA SER A 20 16.41 0.86 -2.18
C SER A 20 15.23 0.27 -2.95
N TYR A 21 14.14 1.03 -3.10
CA TYR A 21 13.00 0.64 -3.92
C TYR A 21 13.41 0.64 -5.39
N GLU A 22 14.02 1.72 -5.86
CA GLU A 22 14.47 1.83 -7.25
C GLU A 22 15.40 0.67 -7.65
N ARG A 23 16.40 0.36 -6.81
CA ARG A 23 17.30 -0.78 -7.02
C ARG A 23 16.59 -2.13 -6.98
N ALA A 24 15.60 -2.29 -6.10
CA ALA A 24 14.87 -3.56 -5.98
C ALA A 24 13.98 -3.83 -7.20
N PHE A 25 13.42 -2.79 -7.80
CA PHE A 25 12.46 -2.88 -8.89
C PHE A 25 13.04 -2.52 -10.28
N GLY A 26 14.30 -2.12 -10.34
CA GLY A 26 15.02 -1.87 -11.59
C GLY A 26 14.79 -0.48 -12.19
N LEU A 27 14.35 0.49 -11.39
CA LEU A 27 14.37 1.91 -11.74
C LEU A 27 15.80 2.46 -11.64
N ILE A 28 16.01 3.69 -12.11
CA ILE A 28 17.33 4.31 -12.21
C ILE A 28 17.53 5.32 -11.08
N VAL A 29 18.27 4.91 -10.04
CA VAL A 29 18.66 5.79 -8.93
C VAL A 29 19.24 7.11 -9.42
N GLY A 30 18.67 8.22 -8.94
CA GLY A 30 19.12 9.58 -9.25
C GLY A 30 18.51 10.17 -10.51
N ILE A 31 17.43 9.58 -11.03
CA ILE A 31 16.58 10.11 -12.09
C ILE A 31 15.15 10.16 -11.57
N ASP A 32 14.60 11.37 -11.44
CA ASP A 32 13.18 11.57 -11.12
C ASP A 32 12.30 11.00 -12.24
N ASP A 33 11.80 9.80 -12.00
CA ASP A 33 10.80 9.11 -12.81
C ASP A 33 9.52 8.77 -11.99
N SER A 34 9.40 9.34 -10.79
CA SER A 34 8.28 9.23 -9.84
C SER A 34 6.88 9.35 -10.44
N ALA A 35 6.73 10.18 -11.48
CA ALA A 35 5.47 10.47 -12.16
C ALA A 35 5.17 9.57 -13.37
N LEU A 36 6.09 8.68 -13.76
CA LEU A 36 5.87 7.74 -14.85
C LEU A 36 5.00 6.57 -14.40
N ASP A 37 4.33 5.95 -15.37
CA ASP A 37 3.54 4.72 -15.26
C ASP A 37 3.96 3.81 -16.43
N PRO A 38 5.09 3.08 -16.29
CA PRO A 38 5.67 2.33 -17.40
C PRO A 38 4.83 1.12 -17.84
N ASP A 39 4.08 0.50 -16.93
CA ASP A 39 3.26 -0.67 -17.19
C ASP A 39 1.78 -0.38 -17.47
N GLN A 40 1.38 0.89 -17.38
CA GLN A 40 0.07 1.43 -17.73
C GLN A 40 -1.06 0.86 -16.89
N ASP A 41 -0.78 0.57 -15.62
CA ASP A 41 -1.75 0.02 -14.69
C ASP A 41 -2.57 1.10 -13.96
N GLY A 42 -2.19 2.38 -14.14
CA GLY A 42 -2.81 3.56 -13.56
C GLY A 42 -2.16 4.06 -12.27
N HIS A 43 -1.08 3.43 -11.79
CA HIS A 43 -0.26 3.87 -10.69
C HIS A 43 1.07 4.45 -11.18
N SER A 44 1.51 5.57 -10.58
CA SER A 44 2.85 6.08 -10.86
C SER A 44 3.91 5.34 -10.03
N ASN A 45 5.16 5.36 -10.50
CA ASN A 45 6.31 4.78 -9.78
C ASN A 45 6.33 5.19 -8.29
N LEU A 46 6.00 6.46 -7.98
CA LEU A 46 5.89 6.95 -6.61
C LEU A 46 4.80 6.25 -5.79
N GLN A 47 3.61 6.08 -6.36
CA GLN A 47 2.50 5.41 -5.68
C GLN A 47 2.82 3.93 -5.42
N GLU A 48 3.47 3.30 -6.39
CA GLU A 48 3.94 1.93 -6.27
C GLU A 48 5.05 1.79 -5.22
N SER A 49 5.93 2.78 -5.09
CA SER A 49 6.96 2.81 -4.06
C SER A 49 6.39 2.76 -2.65
N TRP A 50 5.26 3.45 -2.41
CA TRP A 50 4.56 3.43 -1.13
C TRP A 50 3.85 2.10 -0.85
N ALA A 51 3.48 1.37 -1.89
CA ALA A 51 2.84 0.06 -1.81
C ALA A 51 3.84 -1.12 -1.89
N TYR A 52 5.11 -0.82 -2.20
CA TYR A 52 6.16 -1.77 -2.54
C TYR A 52 5.76 -2.70 -3.70
N THR A 53 5.04 -2.15 -4.68
CA THR A 53 4.59 -2.87 -5.89
C THR A 53 5.57 -2.64 -7.05
N GLY A 54 5.28 -3.19 -8.24
CA GLY A 54 6.29 -3.37 -9.28
C GLY A 54 6.02 -2.52 -10.52
N PRO A 55 6.86 -1.52 -10.85
CA PRO A 55 6.61 -0.48 -11.87
C PRO A 55 6.64 -0.97 -13.33
N PHE A 56 6.78 -2.28 -13.52
CA PHE A 56 6.89 -2.94 -14.81
C PHE A 56 5.98 -4.18 -14.91
N ASP A 57 5.08 -4.39 -13.94
CA ASP A 57 4.12 -5.50 -13.93
C ASP A 57 2.72 -5.00 -13.52
N PRO A 58 1.77 -4.91 -14.48
CA PRO A 58 0.45 -4.31 -14.23
C PRO A 58 -0.45 -5.14 -13.31
N ASN A 59 0.01 -6.32 -12.88
CA ASN A 59 -0.65 -7.15 -11.86
C ASN A 59 -0.06 -6.93 -10.46
N SER A 60 1.12 -6.34 -10.36
CA SER A 60 1.76 -5.96 -9.10
C SER A 60 1.23 -4.59 -8.70
N ARG A 61 0.07 -4.57 -8.03
CA ARG A 61 -0.56 -3.33 -7.53
C ARG A 61 -1.40 -3.59 -6.30
N LEU A 62 -1.51 -2.60 -5.41
CA LEU A 62 -2.39 -2.67 -4.23
C LEU A 62 -3.81 -2.26 -4.61
N ARG A 63 -4.74 -3.22 -4.60
CA ARG A 63 -6.14 -2.96 -4.97
C ARG A 63 -7.10 -3.89 -4.22
N ILE A 64 -8.23 -3.33 -3.79
CA ILE A 64 -9.40 -4.12 -3.38
C ILE A 64 -9.99 -4.80 -4.61
N THR A 65 -9.96 -6.12 -4.62
CA THR A 65 -10.41 -6.96 -5.74
C THR A 65 -11.87 -7.35 -5.62
N GLU A 66 -12.36 -7.54 -4.40
CA GLU A 66 -13.75 -7.92 -4.14
C GLU A 66 -14.22 -7.39 -2.78
N ILE A 67 -15.52 -7.03 -2.71
CA ILE A 67 -16.20 -6.71 -1.45
C ILE A 67 -17.46 -7.56 -1.41
N THR A 68 -17.57 -8.43 -0.41
CA THR A 68 -18.76 -9.27 -0.20
C THR A 68 -19.43 -8.89 1.11
N ILE A 69 -20.76 -8.82 1.11
CA ILE A 69 -21.53 -8.62 2.33
C ILE A 69 -22.43 -9.84 2.54
N SER A 70 -22.18 -10.60 3.59
CA SER A 70 -22.95 -11.81 3.89
C SER A 70 -23.04 -12.05 5.39
N ASN A 71 -24.18 -12.55 5.89
CA ASN A 71 -24.38 -12.89 7.32
C ASN A 71 -23.99 -11.77 8.32
N GLY A 72 -24.17 -10.51 7.94
CA GLY A 72 -23.79 -9.36 8.78
C GLY A 72 -22.29 -9.08 8.84
N MET A 73 -21.50 -9.70 7.97
CA MET A 73 -20.07 -9.47 7.79
C MET A 73 -19.79 -8.79 6.45
N VAL A 74 -18.67 -8.07 6.40
CA VAL A 74 -18.05 -7.51 5.20
C VAL A 74 -16.72 -8.22 5.03
N ASP A 75 -16.51 -8.82 3.87
CA ASP A 75 -15.25 -9.40 3.44
C ASP A 75 -14.64 -8.48 2.38
N LEU A 76 -13.41 -8.03 2.60
CA LEU A 76 -12.63 -7.15 1.73
C LEU A 76 -11.41 -7.92 1.23
N ASP A 77 -11.46 -8.37 -0.02
CA ASP A 77 -10.35 -9.05 -0.66
C ASP A 77 -9.47 -8.04 -1.38
N PHE A 78 -8.15 -8.19 -1.24
CA PHE A 78 -7.19 -7.31 -1.87
C PHE A 78 -5.88 -8.02 -2.20
N THR A 79 -5.16 -7.46 -3.16
CA THR A 79 -3.79 -7.86 -3.52
C THR A 79 -2.79 -7.37 -2.49
N THR A 80 -1.73 -8.13 -2.28
CA THR A 80 -0.70 -7.86 -1.27
C THR A 80 0.69 -8.21 -1.80
N VAL A 81 1.70 -7.63 -1.19
CA VAL A 81 3.11 -7.95 -1.40
C VAL A 81 3.63 -8.61 -0.13
N ALA A 82 4.21 -9.80 -0.25
CA ALA A 82 4.70 -10.54 0.91
C ALA A 82 5.78 -9.74 1.66
N GLY A 83 5.70 -9.73 2.99
CA GLY A 83 6.57 -8.95 3.87
C GLY A 83 6.06 -7.54 4.18
N ILE A 84 5.06 -7.04 3.44
CA ILE A 84 4.48 -5.71 3.68
C ILE A 84 3.36 -5.79 4.72
N VAL A 85 3.34 -4.81 5.61
CA VAL A 85 2.26 -4.64 6.59
C VAL A 85 1.13 -3.86 5.92
N TYR A 86 -0.11 -4.32 6.11
CA TYR A 86 -1.31 -3.62 5.65
C TYR A 86 -2.22 -3.31 6.84
N ARG A 87 -2.91 -2.17 6.78
CA ARG A 87 -4.00 -1.83 7.71
C ARG A 87 -5.23 -1.41 6.93
N LEU A 88 -6.39 -1.62 7.55
CA LEU A 88 -7.65 -1.08 7.06
C LEU A 88 -7.90 0.31 7.67
N GLU A 89 -8.29 1.26 6.84
CA GLU A 89 -8.81 2.56 7.28
C GLU A 89 -10.26 2.71 6.85
N ALA A 90 -11.04 3.40 7.68
CA ALA A 90 -12.45 3.68 7.47
C ALA A 90 -12.73 5.19 7.45
N SER A 91 -13.76 5.57 6.71
CA SER A 91 -14.27 6.94 6.65
C SER A 91 -15.78 6.94 6.47
N THR A 92 -16.47 7.95 6.98
CA THR A 92 -17.90 8.19 6.72
C THR A 92 -18.14 9.31 5.70
N ASN A 93 -17.10 10.04 5.30
CA ASN A 93 -17.22 11.22 4.45
C ASN A 93 -16.16 11.31 3.32
N LEU A 94 -15.33 10.27 3.16
CA LEU A 94 -14.20 10.20 2.20
C LEU A 94 -13.06 11.20 2.44
N ILE A 95 -13.13 12.00 3.50
CA ILE A 95 -12.16 13.05 3.83
C ILE A 95 -11.38 12.64 5.08
N ASP A 96 -12.09 12.31 6.14
CA ASP A 96 -11.53 11.92 7.43
C ASP A 96 -11.39 10.41 7.47
N TRP A 97 -10.15 9.94 7.51
CA TRP A 97 -9.81 8.52 7.54
C TRP A 97 -9.17 8.17 8.87
N SER A 98 -9.64 7.10 9.52
CA SER A 98 -9.02 6.56 10.73
C SER A 98 -8.75 5.06 10.59
N PRO A 99 -7.69 4.53 11.22
CA PRO A 99 -7.47 3.10 11.30
C PRO A 99 -8.67 2.37 11.91
N VAL A 100 -8.95 1.18 11.39
CA VAL A 100 -9.88 0.24 12.04
C VAL A 100 -9.09 -0.56 13.07
N ASP A 101 -9.45 -0.40 14.35
CA ASP A 101 -8.72 -1.01 15.47
C ASP A 101 -8.59 -2.53 15.32
N GLY A 102 -7.35 -3.03 15.45
CA GLY A 102 -7.04 -4.45 15.38
C GLY A 102 -7.08 -5.08 13.98
N VAL A 103 -7.29 -4.28 12.92
CA VAL A 103 -7.35 -4.76 11.54
C VAL A 103 -6.06 -4.39 10.80
N SER A 104 -5.01 -5.16 11.09
CA SER A 104 -3.73 -5.10 10.38
C SER A 104 -3.11 -6.48 10.23
N LEU A 105 -2.21 -6.63 9.27
CA LEU A 105 -1.47 -7.88 9.03
C LEU A 105 -0.10 -7.62 8.44
N THR A 106 0.79 -8.60 8.54
CA THR A 106 1.95 -8.72 7.66
C THR A 106 1.64 -9.78 6.60
N ALA A 107 1.69 -9.41 5.33
CA ALA A 107 1.32 -10.30 4.25
C ALA A 107 2.38 -11.39 4.05
N VAL A 108 1.94 -12.61 3.76
CA VAL A 108 2.81 -13.76 3.44
C VAL A 108 2.44 -14.41 2.11
N THR A 109 1.39 -13.93 1.47
CA THR A 109 0.85 -14.35 0.18
C THR A 109 0.61 -13.10 -0.68
N THR A 110 0.10 -13.28 -1.91
CA THR A 110 -0.20 -12.18 -2.84
C THR A 110 -1.64 -11.67 -2.75
N ASN A 111 -2.47 -12.32 -1.94
CA ASN A 111 -3.87 -11.97 -1.71
C ASN A 111 -4.24 -12.25 -0.27
N TRP A 112 -5.07 -11.39 0.32
CA TRP A 112 -5.60 -11.52 1.66
C TRP A 112 -7.01 -10.94 1.76
N SER A 113 -7.70 -11.28 2.84
CA SER A 113 -9.06 -10.85 3.12
C SER A 113 -9.14 -10.25 4.52
N PHE A 114 -9.75 -9.07 4.64
CA PHE A 114 -10.23 -8.58 5.92
C PHE A 114 -11.70 -8.92 6.09
N SER A 115 -12.04 -9.58 7.21
CA SER A 115 -13.42 -9.90 7.57
C SER A 115 -13.82 -9.14 8.82
N LEU A 116 -14.86 -8.31 8.72
CA LEU A 116 -15.31 -7.43 9.80
C LEU A 116 -16.84 -7.40 9.90
N PRO A 117 -17.42 -7.10 11.08
CA PRO A 117 -18.86 -6.87 11.18
C PRO A 117 -19.29 -5.71 10.28
N LYS A 118 -20.42 -5.87 9.59
CA LYS A 118 -21.01 -4.81 8.77
C LYS A 118 -21.37 -3.62 9.67
N PRO A 119 -20.85 -2.41 9.38
CA PRO A 119 -21.23 -1.21 10.13
C PRO A 119 -22.71 -0.87 9.98
N ALA A 120 -23.27 -0.17 10.97
CA ALA A 120 -24.65 0.31 10.94
C ALA A 120 -24.84 1.48 9.97
N GLU A 121 -23.83 2.34 9.85
CA GLU A 121 -23.80 3.50 8.97
C GLU A 121 -23.01 3.18 7.69
N ASP A 122 -23.28 3.93 6.62
CA ASP A 122 -22.49 3.85 5.39
C ASP A 122 -21.03 4.20 5.69
N THR A 123 -20.14 3.27 5.36
CA THR A 123 -18.71 3.35 5.67
C THR A 123 -17.91 3.06 4.41
N TYR A 124 -16.96 3.92 4.13
CA TYR A 124 -15.96 3.75 3.08
C TYR A 124 -14.71 3.14 3.68
N TRP A 125 -14.04 2.28 2.91
CA TRP A 125 -12.80 1.63 3.32
C TRP A 125 -11.69 1.88 2.31
N ARG A 126 -10.46 1.95 2.82
CA ARG A 126 -9.25 1.85 2.02
C ARG A 126 -8.24 0.97 2.73
N VAL A 127 -7.47 0.23 1.94
CA VAL A 127 -6.31 -0.51 2.42
C VAL A 127 -5.08 0.35 2.17
N VAL A 128 -4.22 0.45 3.17
CA VAL A 128 -2.96 1.22 3.10
C VAL A 128 -1.82 0.39 3.68
N THR A 129 -0.61 0.67 3.23
CA THR A 129 0.60 0.10 3.83
C THR A 129 0.80 0.66 5.24
N GLY A 130 1.11 -0.24 6.18
CA GLY A 130 1.41 0.05 7.57
C GLY A 130 2.79 0.70 7.75
N PRO A 131 3.04 1.37 8.89
CA PRO A 131 4.38 1.81 9.27
C PRO A 131 5.33 0.63 9.51
#